data_AF-A0A9W6NM85-F1
#
_entry.id   AF-A0A9W6NM85-F1
#
_cell.length_a   1.000
_cell.length_b   1.000
_cell.length_c   1.000
_cell.angle_alpha   90.00
_cell.angle_beta   90.00
_cell.angle_gamma   90.00
#
_symmetry.space_group_name_H-M   'P 1'
#
loop_
_entity.id
_entity.type
_entity.pdbx_description
1 polymer ?
#
loop_
_entity_poly.entity_id
_entity_poly.type
_entity_poly.pdbx_seq_one_letter_code
_entity_poly.pdbx_strand_id
1 'polypeptide(L)'
;MSAPPDPLELCAEALATARVQGLSADAPIHALASTLGAEFTEHTGPDGMYRDFGPVECHYERLGPDEPWQGRFLVVRVDRLPARVRLDDLQEELRRVGQAVVPLPPARAGTDDLTLKAPLSGSTITVDGDGTAIAIAAPVWPVPELPALPESRWRAVCESLDYMLPLTRVERAEWLADRVPDTAEAADWWTSLVHPLTTLRFGDPQRAADWAGLELWLLDRAGDAGAWPREEWVWRWMWFVRSLTPRAAAPHAGELTRLSLAALPMTVAQLHALPPDWRALSAADLRRARTARALMSVATTYGARVMG
;
A
#
# COMPACT_ATOMS: atom_id res chain seq x y z
N MET A 1 -19.98 -15.41 -22.70
CA MET A 1 -18.84 -15.36 -21.77
C MET A 1 -17.62 -15.00 -22.59
N SER A 2 -16.91 -13.93 -22.25
CA SER A 2 -15.59 -13.65 -22.82
C SER A 2 -14.65 -14.81 -22.54
N ALA A 3 -13.71 -15.10 -23.45
CA ALA A 3 -12.69 -16.10 -23.18
C ALA A 3 -11.97 -15.76 -21.86
N PRO A 4 -11.57 -16.78 -21.06
CA PRO A 4 -10.77 -16.52 -19.87
C PRO A 4 -9.51 -15.76 -20.28
N PRO A 5 -9.09 -14.75 -19.49
CA PRO A 5 -7.88 -14.00 -19.79
C PRO A 5 -6.70 -14.96 -19.87
N ASP A 6 -5.78 -14.68 -20.78
CA ASP A 6 -4.51 -15.39 -20.88
C ASP A 6 -3.80 -15.36 -19.50
N PRO A 7 -3.37 -16.50 -18.93
CA PRO A 7 -2.69 -16.54 -17.63
C PRO A 7 -1.47 -15.62 -17.53
N LEU A 8 -0.68 -15.51 -18.61
CA LEU A 8 0.48 -14.62 -18.65
C LEU A 8 0.04 -13.15 -18.61
N GLU A 9 -0.94 -12.76 -19.43
CA GLU A 9 -1.56 -11.43 -19.40
C GLU A 9 -1.98 -11.02 -17.99
N LEU A 10 -2.77 -11.87 -17.34
CA LEU A 10 -3.35 -11.59 -16.03
C LEU A 10 -2.26 -11.36 -14.98
N CYS A 11 -1.22 -12.18 -15.01
CA CYS A 11 -0.07 -12.06 -14.11
C CYS A 11 0.76 -10.79 -14.39
N ALA A 12 0.99 -10.47 -15.67
CA ALA A 12 1.74 -9.28 -16.07
C ALA A 12 1.00 -8.00 -15.67
N GLU A 13 -0.33 -7.92 -15.87
CA GLU A 13 -1.14 -6.79 -15.42
C GLU A 13 -1.10 -6.62 -13.90
N ALA A 14 -1.23 -7.72 -13.14
CA ALA A 14 -1.16 -7.71 -11.68
C ALA A 14 0.19 -7.20 -11.18
N LEU A 15 1.29 -7.56 -11.84
CA LEU A 15 2.61 -7.02 -11.51
C LEU A 15 2.79 -5.58 -11.95
N ALA A 16 2.26 -5.17 -13.09
CA ALA A 16 2.46 -3.82 -13.61
C ALA A 16 1.60 -2.77 -12.90
N THR A 17 0.39 -3.14 -12.49
CA THR A 17 -0.65 -2.20 -12.05
C THR A 17 -1.19 -2.48 -10.66
N ALA A 18 -0.94 -3.69 -10.13
CA ALA A 18 -1.62 -4.26 -8.96
C ALA A 18 -3.14 -4.37 -9.12
N ARG A 19 -3.56 -4.76 -10.33
CA ARG A 19 -4.96 -4.96 -10.72
C ARG A 19 -5.09 -6.22 -11.57
N VAL A 20 -6.30 -6.76 -11.64
CA VAL A 20 -6.66 -7.85 -12.54
C VAL A 20 -7.85 -7.41 -13.36
N GLN A 21 -7.72 -7.43 -14.68
CA GLN A 21 -8.71 -6.96 -15.65
C GLN A 21 -9.23 -5.55 -15.32
N GLY A 22 -8.30 -4.66 -14.96
CA GLY A 22 -8.60 -3.29 -14.59
C GLY A 22 -9.33 -3.13 -13.26
N LEU A 23 -9.40 -4.15 -12.40
CA LEU A 23 -10.00 -4.07 -11.06
C LEU A 23 -8.96 -4.30 -9.97
N SER A 24 -9.12 -3.58 -8.86
CA SER A 24 -8.33 -3.78 -7.63
C SER A 24 -9.22 -4.43 -6.56
N ALA A 25 -8.65 -4.86 -5.43
CA ALA A 25 -9.44 -5.40 -4.32
C ALA A 25 -10.40 -4.36 -3.69
N ASP A 26 -10.23 -3.07 -3.98
CA ASP A 26 -11.16 -2.00 -3.55
C ASP A 26 -12.38 -1.81 -4.47
N ALA A 27 -12.45 -2.55 -5.58
CA ALA A 27 -13.57 -2.44 -6.50
C ALA A 27 -14.87 -2.91 -5.83
N PRO A 28 -16.03 -2.32 -6.19
CA PRO A 28 -17.31 -2.80 -5.70
C PRO A 28 -17.53 -4.28 -6.02
N ILE A 29 -18.15 -5.01 -5.09
CA ILE A 29 -18.36 -6.47 -5.23
C ILE A 29 -19.10 -6.86 -6.50
N HIS A 30 -20.07 -6.06 -6.96
CA HIS A 30 -20.78 -6.34 -8.21
C HIS A 30 -19.87 -6.25 -9.44
N ALA A 31 -18.88 -5.34 -9.44
CA ALA A 31 -17.89 -5.24 -10.50
C ALA A 31 -16.95 -6.46 -10.46
N LEU A 32 -16.42 -6.81 -9.28
CA LEU A 32 -15.59 -8.01 -9.10
C LEU A 32 -16.32 -9.27 -9.55
N ALA A 33 -17.57 -9.47 -9.12
CA ALA A 33 -18.37 -10.63 -9.51
C ALA A 33 -18.67 -10.66 -11.02
N SER A 34 -18.90 -9.50 -11.64
CA SER A 34 -19.12 -9.43 -13.10
C SER A 34 -17.88 -9.78 -13.92
N THR A 35 -16.69 -9.54 -13.37
CA THR A 35 -15.41 -9.69 -14.06
C THR A 35 -14.73 -11.02 -13.75
N LEU A 36 -14.68 -11.41 -12.47
CA LEU A 36 -13.98 -12.61 -11.99
C LEU A 36 -14.91 -13.84 -11.88
N GLY A 37 -16.23 -13.63 -11.89
CA GLY A 37 -17.22 -14.69 -11.75
C GLY A 37 -18.16 -14.43 -10.57
N ALA A 38 -19.43 -14.79 -10.73
CA ALA A 38 -20.46 -14.60 -9.71
C ALA A 38 -20.32 -15.56 -8.52
N GLU A 39 -19.63 -16.68 -8.71
CA GLU A 39 -19.38 -17.68 -7.68
C GLU A 39 -18.06 -17.36 -6.97
N PHE A 40 -18.13 -17.06 -5.67
CA PHE A 40 -16.97 -16.88 -4.81
C PHE A 40 -17.24 -17.42 -3.41
N THR A 41 -16.20 -17.83 -2.71
CA THR A 41 -16.28 -18.18 -1.29
C THR A 41 -15.84 -16.99 -0.45
N GLU A 42 -16.63 -16.62 0.57
CA GLU A 42 -16.26 -15.57 1.52
C GLU A 42 -15.81 -16.18 2.85
N HIS A 43 -14.65 -15.73 3.32
CA HIS A 43 -14.08 -16.09 4.60
C HIS A 43 -13.92 -14.83 5.44
N THR A 44 -14.61 -14.76 6.58
CA THR A 44 -14.67 -13.55 7.40
C THR A 44 -14.21 -13.84 8.83
N GLY A 45 -13.28 -13.04 9.32
CA GLY A 45 -12.82 -12.98 10.70
C GLY A 45 -13.08 -11.61 11.35
N PRO A 46 -12.58 -11.39 12.57
CA PRO A 46 -12.78 -10.12 13.29
C PRO A 46 -12.23 -8.92 12.51
N ASP A 47 -10.99 -9.02 12.03
CA ASP A 47 -10.24 -7.89 11.45
C ASP A 47 -9.86 -8.11 9.98
N GLY A 48 -10.16 -9.29 9.43
CA GLY A 48 -9.81 -9.68 8.07
C GLY A 48 -10.96 -10.42 7.39
N MET A 49 -11.08 -10.20 6.09
CA MET A 49 -11.99 -10.95 5.22
C MET A 49 -11.26 -11.23 3.91
N TYR A 50 -11.50 -12.40 3.30
CA TYR A 50 -11.13 -12.59 1.92
C TYR A 50 -12.24 -13.26 1.12
N ARG A 51 -12.28 -12.94 -0.16
CA ARG A 51 -13.19 -13.51 -1.15
C ARG A 51 -12.37 -14.26 -2.19
N ASP A 52 -12.59 -15.56 -2.29
CA ASP A 52 -11.89 -16.46 -3.22
C ASP A 52 -12.77 -16.68 -4.47
N PHE A 53 -12.33 -16.14 -5.61
CA PHE A 53 -12.95 -16.30 -6.94
C PHE A 53 -12.28 -17.44 -7.75
N GLY A 54 -11.49 -18.30 -7.11
CA GLY A 54 -10.72 -19.37 -7.75
C GLY A 54 -9.25 -18.97 -7.94
N PRO A 55 -8.83 -18.47 -9.11
CA PRO A 55 -7.47 -18.01 -9.33
C PRO A 55 -7.19 -16.60 -8.78
N VAL A 56 -8.20 -15.89 -8.28
CA VAL A 56 -8.05 -14.54 -7.71
C VAL A 56 -8.71 -14.48 -6.34
N GLU A 57 -7.95 -14.07 -5.33
CA GLU A 57 -8.45 -13.79 -3.99
C GLU A 57 -8.42 -12.28 -3.74
N CYS A 58 -9.51 -11.70 -3.23
CA CYS A 58 -9.52 -10.30 -2.78
C CYS A 58 -9.47 -10.27 -1.26
N HIS A 59 -8.47 -9.62 -0.68
CA HIS A 59 -8.24 -9.54 0.76
C HIS A 59 -8.61 -8.15 1.26
N TYR A 60 -9.36 -8.13 2.35
CA TYR A 60 -9.94 -6.94 2.96
C TYR A 60 -9.57 -6.89 4.43
N GLU A 61 -9.52 -5.67 4.95
CA GLU A 61 -9.34 -5.41 6.37
C GLU A 61 -10.38 -4.39 6.83
N ARG A 62 -10.68 -4.40 8.13
CA ARG A 62 -11.42 -3.33 8.79
C ARG A 62 -10.75 -3.05 10.13
N LEU A 63 -10.87 -1.81 10.59
CA LEU A 63 -10.19 -1.32 11.79
C LEU A 63 -10.97 -1.63 13.07
N GLY A 64 -12.23 -2.04 12.92
CA GLY A 64 -13.10 -2.44 14.00
C GLY A 64 -14.41 -3.04 13.46
N PRO A 65 -15.25 -3.63 14.31
CA PRO A 65 -16.46 -4.32 13.89
C PRO A 65 -17.47 -3.44 13.13
N ASP A 66 -17.53 -2.15 13.45
CA ASP A 66 -18.47 -1.17 12.87
C ASP A 66 -17.87 -0.41 11.67
N GLU A 67 -16.62 -0.67 11.34
CA GLU A 67 -15.93 -0.02 10.23
C GLU A 67 -16.16 -0.79 8.92
N PRO A 68 -16.29 -0.10 7.77
CA PRO A 68 -16.46 -0.76 6.49
C PRO A 68 -15.20 -1.56 6.12
N TRP A 69 -15.42 -2.71 5.47
CA TRP A 69 -14.36 -3.47 4.83
C TRP A 69 -13.66 -2.64 3.75
N GLN A 70 -12.34 -2.66 3.75
CA GLN A 70 -11.51 -1.96 2.78
C GLN A 70 -10.58 -2.94 2.09
N GLY A 71 -10.47 -2.84 0.77
CA GLY A 71 -9.53 -3.64 -0.01
C GLY A 71 -8.10 -3.37 0.43
N ARG A 72 -7.37 -4.43 0.77
CA ARG A 72 -5.97 -4.36 1.21
C ARG A 72 -5.04 -4.75 0.06
N PHE A 73 -5.28 -5.92 -0.52
CA PHE A 73 -4.57 -6.46 -1.68
C PHE A 73 -5.42 -7.51 -2.36
N LEU A 74 -5.09 -7.84 -3.61
CA LEU A 74 -5.55 -9.07 -4.26
C LEU A 74 -4.39 -10.06 -4.37
N VAL A 75 -4.70 -11.34 -4.46
CA VAL A 75 -3.73 -12.40 -4.75
C VAL A 75 -4.17 -13.11 -6.02
N VAL A 76 -3.30 -13.15 -7.03
CA VAL A 76 -3.43 -14.09 -8.15
C VAL A 76 -2.78 -15.40 -7.73
N ARG A 77 -3.58 -16.46 -7.64
CA ARG A 77 -3.16 -17.84 -7.40
C ARG A 77 -2.75 -18.46 -8.72
N VAL A 78 -1.50 -18.22 -9.13
CA VAL A 78 -0.94 -18.66 -10.41
C VAL A 78 -0.91 -20.19 -10.49
N ASP A 79 -0.71 -20.84 -9.34
CA ASP A 79 -0.84 -22.30 -9.16
C ASP A 79 -2.23 -22.86 -9.49
N ARG A 80 -3.27 -22.01 -9.53
CA ARG A 80 -4.66 -22.37 -9.89
C ARG A 80 -5.04 -21.97 -11.32
N LEU A 81 -4.15 -21.34 -12.09
CA LEU A 81 -4.41 -20.99 -13.48
C LEU A 81 -4.33 -22.22 -14.40
N PRO A 82 -5.07 -22.22 -15.54
CA PRO A 82 -5.10 -23.37 -16.46
C PRO A 82 -3.77 -23.62 -17.18
N ALA A 83 -2.86 -22.64 -17.21
CA ALA A 83 -1.53 -22.78 -17.78
C ALA A 83 -0.47 -22.30 -16.79
N ARG A 84 0.70 -22.97 -16.82
CA ARG A 84 1.86 -22.56 -16.03
C ARG A 84 2.42 -21.26 -16.58
N VAL A 85 2.75 -20.35 -15.67
CA VAL A 85 3.42 -19.08 -16.01
C VAL A 85 4.85 -19.13 -15.52
N ARG A 86 5.81 -18.84 -16.39
CA ARG A 86 7.24 -18.84 -16.07
C ARG A 86 7.69 -17.42 -15.73
N LEU A 87 8.64 -17.31 -14.81
CA LEU A 87 9.22 -16.02 -14.43
C LEU A 87 9.86 -15.30 -15.63
N ASP A 88 10.55 -16.03 -16.51
CA ASP A 88 11.23 -15.45 -17.67
C ASP A 88 10.25 -14.77 -18.64
N ASP A 89 9.10 -15.41 -18.87
CA ASP A 89 8.02 -14.87 -19.72
C ASP A 89 7.42 -13.60 -19.10
N LEU A 90 7.19 -13.61 -17.79
CA LEU A 90 6.70 -12.41 -17.06
C LEU A 90 7.71 -11.28 -17.10
N GLN A 91 8.99 -11.57 -16.93
CA GLN A 91 10.05 -10.57 -17.02
C GLN A 91 10.14 -9.98 -18.43
N GLU A 92 9.94 -10.78 -19.47
CA GLU A 92 9.87 -10.30 -20.85
C GLU A 92 8.70 -9.33 -21.05
N GLU A 93 7.49 -9.71 -20.61
CA GLU A 93 6.32 -8.84 -20.69
C GLU A 93 6.51 -7.52 -19.92
N LEU A 94 7.07 -7.58 -18.71
CA LEU A 94 7.34 -6.40 -17.90
C LEU A 94 8.44 -5.52 -18.51
N ARG A 95 9.49 -6.09 -19.11
CA ARG A 95 10.56 -5.33 -19.76
C ARG A 95 10.04 -4.49 -20.92
N ARG A 96 9.03 -4.96 -21.65
CA ARG A 96 8.39 -4.21 -22.75
C ARG A 96 7.73 -2.91 -22.29
N VAL A 97 7.31 -2.82 -21.03
CA VAL A 97 6.73 -1.60 -20.42
C VAL A 97 7.73 -0.86 -19.51
N GLY A 98 9.02 -1.18 -19.61
CA GLY A 98 10.07 -0.55 -18.82
C GLY A 98 10.06 -0.93 -17.34
N GLN A 99 9.55 -2.12 -17.01
CA GLN A 99 9.52 -2.66 -15.65
C GLN A 99 10.45 -3.86 -15.49
N ALA A 100 10.99 -4.01 -14.28
CA ALA A 100 11.71 -5.19 -13.86
C ALA A 100 11.30 -5.54 -12.43
N VAL A 101 11.21 -6.83 -12.14
CA VAL A 101 11.04 -7.31 -10.76
C VAL A 101 12.41 -7.47 -10.10
N VAL A 102 12.50 -7.11 -8.83
CA VAL A 102 13.73 -7.17 -8.03
C VAL A 102 13.59 -8.25 -6.94
N PRO A 103 14.60 -9.09 -6.71
CA PRO A 103 14.56 -10.05 -5.61
C PRO A 103 14.39 -9.38 -4.25
N LEU A 104 13.56 -9.96 -3.39
CA LEU A 104 13.47 -9.63 -1.97
C LEU A 104 14.27 -10.63 -1.14
N PRO A 105 14.70 -10.26 0.08
CA PRO A 105 15.22 -11.23 1.04
C PRO A 105 14.23 -12.39 1.24
N PRO A 106 14.72 -13.63 1.42
CA PRO A 106 13.85 -14.79 1.57
C PRO A 106 12.90 -14.60 2.75
N ALA A 107 11.60 -14.72 2.48
CA ALA A 107 10.55 -14.51 3.49
C ALA A 107 10.49 -15.66 4.51
N ARG A 108 10.98 -16.86 4.14
CA ARG A 108 11.00 -18.05 4.98
C ARG A 108 12.37 -18.73 4.89
N ALA A 109 12.95 -19.04 6.04
CA ALA A 109 14.17 -19.83 6.09
C ALA A 109 13.86 -21.27 5.67
N GLY A 110 14.66 -21.83 4.74
CA GLY A 110 14.58 -23.22 4.32
C GLY A 110 13.59 -23.54 3.19
N THR A 111 13.07 -22.53 2.49
CA THR A 111 12.34 -22.72 1.23
C THR A 111 13.22 -22.33 0.04
N ASP A 112 13.12 -23.05 -1.07
CA ASP A 112 13.77 -22.68 -2.34
C ASP A 112 12.99 -21.58 -3.10
N ASP A 113 11.83 -21.18 -2.57
CA ASP A 113 10.98 -20.15 -3.14
C ASP A 113 11.69 -18.79 -3.20
N LEU A 114 11.68 -18.17 -4.38
CA LEU A 114 12.13 -16.81 -4.62
C LEU A 114 10.94 -15.85 -4.58
N THR A 115 11.04 -14.79 -3.78
CA THR A 115 10.09 -13.68 -3.85
C THR A 115 10.72 -12.50 -4.56
N LEU A 116 10.06 -11.99 -5.60
CA LEU A 116 10.46 -10.77 -6.31
C LEU A 116 9.39 -9.70 -6.15
N LYS A 117 9.77 -8.43 -6.30
CA LYS A 117 8.88 -7.27 -6.18
C LYS A 117 8.92 -6.45 -7.46
N ALA A 118 7.75 -6.03 -7.95
CA ALA A 118 7.61 -5.01 -8.98
C ALA A 118 7.64 -3.61 -8.33
N PRO A 119 8.70 -2.80 -8.50
CA PRO A 119 8.84 -1.54 -7.75
C PRO A 119 7.75 -0.50 -8.05
N LEU A 120 7.16 -0.52 -9.26
CA LEU A 120 6.16 0.47 -9.65
C LEU A 120 4.79 0.23 -9.00
N SER A 121 4.36 -1.02 -8.92
CA SER A 121 3.08 -1.40 -8.32
C SER A 121 3.22 -1.71 -6.83
N GLY A 122 4.41 -2.13 -6.38
CA GLY A 122 4.61 -2.75 -5.08
C GLY A 122 4.11 -4.20 -5.01
N SER A 123 3.65 -4.78 -6.14
CA SER A 123 3.24 -6.18 -6.20
C SER A 123 4.44 -7.09 -5.95
N THR A 124 4.21 -8.23 -5.32
CA THR A 124 5.20 -9.29 -5.16
C THR A 124 4.79 -10.53 -5.90
N ILE A 125 5.76 -11.28 -6.41
CA ILE A 125 5.58 -12.60 -7.00
C ILE A 125 6.41 -13.61 -6.22
N THR A 126 5.79 -14.73 -5.87
CA THR A 126 6.48 -15.91 -5.33
C THR A 126 6.65 -16.93 -6.45
N VAL A 127 7.87 -17.43 -6.61
CA VAL A 127 8.30 -18.33 -7.68
C VAL A 127 8.96 -19.55 -7.05
N ASP A 128 8.62 -20.74 -7.52
CA ASP A 128 9.25 -22.00 -7.12
C ASP A 128 10.72 -22.05 -7.60
N GLY A 129 11.52 -22.95 -7.03
CA GLY A 129 12.93 -23.15 -7.39
C GLY A 129 13.14 -23.51 -8.86
N ASP A 130 12.11 -24.03 -9.55
CA ASP A 130 12.15 -24.33 -10.98
C ASP A 130 11.86 -23.10 -11.87
N GLY A 131 11.50 -21.93 -11.31
CA GLY A 131 11.13 -20.72 -12.04
C GLY A 131 9.64 -20.57 -12.38
N THR A 132 8.78 -21.46 -11.88
CA THR A 132 7.31 -21.38 -12.06
C THR A 132 6.71 -20.43 -11.04
N ALA A 133 5.88 -19.50 -11.50
CA ALA A 133 5.17 -18.58 -10.64
C ALA A 133 4.07 -19.30 -9.83
N ILE A 134 4.02 -19.03 -8.52
CA ILE A 134 3.07 -19.66 -7.58
C ILE A 134 1.93 -18.68 -7.27
N ALA A 135 2.28 -17.45 -6.87
CA ALA A 135 1.31 -16.45 -6.48
C ALA A 135 1.83 -15.03 -6.73
N ILE A 136 0.92 -14.10 -7.02
CA ILE A 136 1.22 -12.66 -7.10
C ILE A 136 0.33 -11.93 -6.10
N ALA A 137 0.92 -11.23 -5.13
CA ALA A 137 0.20 -10.34 -4.23
C ALA A 137 0.29 -8.90 -4.75
N ALA A 138 -0.87 -8.28 -4.99
CA ALA A 138 -1.00 -6.97 -5.60
C ALA A 138 -1.72 -6.02 -4.62
N PRO A 139 -1.00 -5.11 -3.94
CA PRO A 139 -1.61 -4.23 -2.96
C PRO A 139 -2.52 -3.18 -3.60
N VAL A 140 -3.58 -2.76 -2.91
CA VAL A 140 -4.42 -1.64 -3.40
C VAL A 140 -3.61 -0.34 -3.40
N TRP A 141 -2.77 -0.17 -2.38
CA TRP A 141 -1.96 1.02 -2.19
C TRP A 141 -0.51 0.80 -2.65
N PRO A 142 0.13 1.78 -3.30
CA PRO A 142 1.57 1.75 -3.47
C PRO A 142 2.19 1.78 -2.07
N VAL A 143 2.81 0.67 -1.66
CA VAL A 143 3.51 0.59 -0.37
C VAL A 143 4.88 1.22 -0.59
N PRO A 144 5.21 2.37 0.03
CA PRO A 144 6.55 2.91 -0.06
C PRO A 144 7.55 1.91 0.50
N GLU A 145 8.75 1.95 -0.06
CA GLU A 145 9.82 1.04 0.34
C GLU A 145 10.27 1.41 1.74
N LEU A 146 10.03 0.50 2.69
CA LEU A 146 10.55 0.63 4.04
C LEU A 146 11.66 -0.40 4.16
N PRO A 147 12.95 -0.02 3.96
CA PRO A 147 14.02 -0.92 4.31
C PRO A 147 13.89 -1.24 5.80
N ALA A 148 13.88 -2.53 6.13
CA ALA A 148 13.90 -2.95 7.53
C ALA A 148 15.13 -2.32 8.20
N LEU A 149 14.90 -1.58 9.28
CA LEU A 149 16.01 -0.99 10.03
C LEU A 149 16.82 -2.12 10.68
N PRO A 150 18.16 -2.09 10.62
CA PRO A 150 18.98 -2.96 11.44
C PRO A 150 18.55 -2.85 12.91
N GLU A 151 18.58 -3.95 13.66
CA GLU A 151 18.05 -4.00 15.04
C GLU A 151 18.64 -2.90 15.95
N SER A 152 19.94 -2.62 15.82
CA SER A 152 20.60 -1.54 16.57
C SER A 152 20.05 -0.16 16.22
N ARG A 153 19.79 0.11 14.93
CA ARG A 153 19.21 1.37 14.45
C ARG A 153 17.75 1.49 14.89
N TRP A 154 16.99 0.39 14.79
CA TRP A 154 15.62 0.34 15.31
C TRP A 154 15.57 0.71 16.79
N ARG A 155 16.42 0.10 17.64
CA ARG A 155 16.50 0.40 19.07
C ARG A 155 16.84 1.86 19.34
N ALA A 156 17.84 2.41 18.67
CA ALA A 156 18.23 3.81 18.82
C ALA A 156 17.11 4.80 18.42
N VAL A 157 16.34 4.48 17.38
CA VAL A 157 15.17 5.28 17.01
C VAL A 157 14.09 5.19 18.08
N CYS A 158 13.75 4.01 18.58
CA CYS A 158 12.76 3.86 19.66
C CYS A 158 13.16 4.63 20.91
N GLU A 159 14.44 4.57 21.31
CA GLU A 159 14.98 5.36 22.45
C GLU A 159 14.84 6.87 22.20
N SER A 160 15.08 7.33 20.96
CA SER A 160 14.90 8.74 20.59
C SER A 160 13.43 9.16 20.67
N LEU A 161 12.51 8.31 20.21
CA LEU A 161 11.06 8.55 20.28
C LEU A 161 10.57 8.59 21.73
N ASP A 162 11.04 7.69 22.58
CA ASP A 162 10.76 7.70 24.02
C ASP A 162 11.27 8.97 24.70
N TYR A 163 12.47 9.43 24.32
CA TYR A 163 13.02 10.70 24.80
C TYR A 163 12.18 11.90 24.34
N MET A 164 11.64 11.89 23.11
CA MET A 164 10.83 12.99 22.57
C MET A 164 9.45 13.11 23.21
N LEU A 165 8.89 12.02 23.73
CA LEU A 165 7.53 12.02 24.30
C LEU A 165 7.30 13.05 25.41
N PRO A 166 8.13 13.15 26.47
CA PRO A 166 7.93 14.15 27.52
C PRO A 166 8.26 15.59 27.10
N LEU A 167 8.95 15.79 25.96
CA LEU A 167 9.36 17.13 25.51
C LEU A 167 8.16 17.99 25.08
N THR A 168 8.29 19.30 25.27
CA THR A 168 7.37 20.29 24.71
C THR A 168 7.51 20.39 23.19
N ARG A 169 6.53 21.00 22.52
CA ARG A 169 6.58 21.22 21.05
C ARG A 169 7.82 22.00 20.60
N VAL A 170 8.31 22.94 21.43
CA VAL A 170 9.50 23.75 21.12
C VAL A 170 10.75 22.88 21.22
N GLU A 171 10.93 22.16 22.33
CA GLU A 171 12.08 21.26 22.53
C GLU A 171 12.14 20.14 21.48
N ARG A 172 10.99 19.58 21.07
CA ARG A 172 10.95 18.60 19.97
C ARG A 172 11.40 19.23 18.64
N ALA A 173 11.00 20.47 18.37
CA ALA A 173 11.38 21.16 17.14
C ALA A 173 12.89 21.46 17.11
N GLU A 174 13.45 21.90 18.25
CA GLU A 174 14.90 22.08 18.42
C GLU A 174 15.65 20.75 18.22
N TRP A 175 15.16 19.66 18.83
CA TRP A 175 15.76 18.34 18.67
C TRP A 175 15.80 17.87 17.21
N LEU A 176 14.74 18.13 16.44
CA LEU A 176 14.66 17.83 15.00
C LEU A 176 15.65 18.69 14.20
N ALA A 177 15.71 20.00 14.45
CA ALA A 177 16.53 20.93 13.69
C ALA A 177 18.01 20.52 13.67
N ASP A 178 18.51 19.92 14.75
CA ASP A 178 19.89 19.45 14.87
C ASP A 178 20.17 18.10 14.18
N ARG A 179 19.13 17.37 13.74
CA ARG A 179 19.24 15.94 13.36
C ARG A 179 18.66 15.59 12.00
N VAL A 180 17.76 16.40 11.46
CA VAL A 180 17.24 16.19 10.11
C VAL A 180 18.41 16.39 9.13
N PRO A 181 18.75 15.40 8.30
CA PRO A 181 19.81 15.57 7.32
C PRO A 181 19.36 16.51 6.20
N ASP A 182 20.24 17.41 5.75
CA ASP A 182 20.01 18.38 4.66
C ASP A 182 19.99 17.73 3.25
N THR A 183 20.11 16.41 3.17
CA THR A 183 20.43 15.69 1.93
C THR A 183 19.25 14.88 1.40
N ALA A 184 19.46 14.19 0.26
CA ALA A 184 18.54 13.21 -0.29
C ALA A 184 18.16 12.08 0.69
N GLU A 185 18.87 11.94 1.82
CA GLU A 185 18.58 10.97 2.88
C GLU A 185 17.44 11.41 3.81
N ALA A 186 16.93 12.65 3.68
CA ALA A 186 15.85 13.15 4.51
C ALA A 186 14.61 12.24 4.48
N ALA A 187 14.20 11.78 3.30
CA ALA A 187 13.05 10.90 3.14
C ALA A 187 13.20 9.59 3.93
N ASP A 188 14.38 8.96 3.87
CA ASP A 188 14.70 7.72 4.58
C ASP A 188 14.82 7.95 6.09
N TRP A 189 15.36 9.09 6.50
CA TRP A 189 15.46 9.48 7.89
C TRP A 189 14.08 9.69 8.52
N TRP A 190 13.21 10.48 7.88
CA TRP A 190 11.83 10.69 8.32
C TRP A 190 11.04 9.38 8.36
N THR A 191 11.26 8.53 7.36
CA THR A 191 10.67 7.19 7.29
C THR A 191 11.10 6.34 8.47
N SER A 192 12.41 6.36 8.79
CA SER A 192 12.97 5.62 9.92
C SER A 192 12.38 6.07 11.25
N LEU A 193 12.07 7.36 11.39
CA LEU A 193 11.53 7.94 12.62
C LEU A 193 10.02 7.67 12.80
N VAL A 194 9.23 7.75 11.72
CA VAL A 194 7.78 7.54 11.78
C VAL A 194 7.41 6.06 11.85
N HIS A 195 8.13 5.18 11.14
CA HIS A 195 7.76 3.77 11.02
C HIS A 195 7.61 3.02 12.37
N PRO A 196 8.50 3.20 13.36
CA PRO A 196 8.38 2.51 14.65
C PRO A 196 7.17 2.90 15.48
N LEU A 197 6.59 4.09 15.26
CA LEU A 197 5.47 4.60 16.06
C LEU A 197 4.23 3.74 15.94
N THR A 198 4.00 3.13 14.78
CA THR A 198 2.90 2.15 14.62
C THR A 198 3.10 0.96 15.56
N THR A 199 4.32 0.39 15.63
CA THR A 199 4.63 -0.73 16.53
C THR A 199 4.55 -0.32 17.99
N LEU A 200 5.11 0.84 18.35
CA LEU A 200 5.09 1.36 19.74
C LEU A 200 3.66 1.61 20.23
N ARG A 201 2.82 2.23 19.39
CA ARG A 201 1.42 2.53 19.70
C ARG A 201 0.58 1.27 19.94
N PHE A 202 0.81 0.20 19.17
CA PHE A 202 0.12 -1.08 19.36
C PHE A 202 0.72 -1.94 20.48
N GLY A 203 2.02 -1.81 20.74
CA GLY A 203 2.74 -2.55 21.78
C GLY A 203 2.56 -2.00 23.19
N ASP A 204 2.24 -0.71 23.35
CA ASP A 204 1.99 -0.05 24.64
C ASP A 204 0.63 0.68 24.65
N PRO A 205 -0.47 -0.03 25.01
CA PRO A 205 -1.79 0.55 25.05
C PRO A 205 -1.95 1.72 26.05
N GLN A 206 -1.10 1.80 27.08
CA GLN A 206 -1.19 2.86 28.10
C GLN A 206 -0.69 4.20 27.56
N ARG A 207 0.32 4.17 26.68
CA ARG A 207 0.90 5.37 26.04
C ARG A 207 0.44 5.55 24.59
N ALA A 208 -0.54 4.77 24.12
CA ALA A 208 -0.99 4.80 22.73
C ALA A 208 -1.45 6.19 22.26
N ALA A 209 -2.09 6.97 23.13
CA ALA A 209 -2.50 8.34 22.82
C ALA A 209 -1.30 9.30 22.68
N ASP A 210 -0.28 9.15 23.53
CA ASP A 210 0.93 9.95 23.47
C ASP A 210 1.73 9.64 22.20
N TRP A 211 1.86 8.35 21.86
CA TRP A 211 2.48 7.90 20.61
C TRP A 211 1.74 8.42 19.39
N ALA A 212 0.42 8.37 19.38
CA ALA A 212 -0.40 8.94 18.30
C ALA A 212 -0.18 10.46 18.18
N GLY A 213 -0.14 11.19 19.30
CA GLY A 213 0.12 12.63 19.29
C GLY A 213 1.51 12.99 18.75
N LEU A 214 2.52 12.17 19.05
CA LEU A 214 3.87 12.34 18.52
C LEU A 214 3.93 12.02 17.01
N GLU A 215 3.29 10.93 16.57
CA GLU A 215 3.23 10.52 15.16
C GLU A 215 2.54 11.58 14.30
N LEU A 216 1.40 12.12 14.76
CA LEU A 216 0.70 13.23 14.11
C LEU A 216 1.63 14.45 13.94
N TRP A 217 2.31 14.85 15.02
CA TRP A 217 3.22 15.99 14.99
C TRP A 217 4.42 15.76 14.05
N LEU A 218 4.99 14.55 14.03
CA LEU A 218 6.08 14.21 13.12
C LEU A 218 5.63 14.20 11.66
N LEU A 219 4.42 13.69 11.38
CA LEU A 219 3.84 13.71 10.05
C LEU A 219 3.55 15.15 9.56
N ASP A 220 3.10 16.06 10.44
CA ASP A 220 3.00 17.50 10.13
C ASP A 220 4.37 18.08 9.75
N ARG A 221 5.39 17.87 10.60
CA ARG A 221 6.75 18.39 10.37
C ARG A 221 7.40 17.84 9.11
N ALA A 222 7.22 16.55 8.83
CA ALA A 222 7.70 15.94 7.60
C ALA A 222 7.02 16.55 6.36
N GLY A 223 5.73 16.91 6.47
CA GLY A 223 5.00 17.63 5.43
C GLY A 223 5.55 19.04 5.19
N ASP A 224 5.74 19.80 6.26
CA ASP A 224 6.33 21.15 6.21
C ASP A 224 7.74 21.14 5.61
N ALA A 225 8.53 20.12 5.94
CA ALA A 225 9.90 19.93 5.44
C ALA A 225 9.96 19.41 3.99
N GLY A 226 8.83 19.02 3.39
CA GLY A 226 8.82 18.38 2.07
C GLY A 226 9.58 17.05 2.04
N ALA A 227 9.57 16.30 3.15
CA ALA A 227 10.33 15.06 3.32
C ALA A 227 9.99 13.99 2.28
N TRP A 228 8.76 13.99 1.78
CA TRP A 228 8.27 13.05 0.78
C TRP A 228 7.49 13.79 -0.31
N PRO A 229 7.33 13.17 -1.50
CA PRO A 229 6.33 13.59 -2.46
C PRO A 229 4.96 13.74 -1.80
N ARG A 230 4.18 14.72 -2.26
CA ARG A 230 2.90 15.10 -1.64
C ARG A 230 1.94 13.92 -1.50
N GLU A 231 1.88 13.09 -2.53
CA GLU A 231 1.07 11.87 -2.58
C GLU A 231 1.46 10.83 -1.52
N GLU A 232 2.76 10.65 -1.27
CA GLU A 232 3.27 9.71 -0.28
C GLU A 232 2.99 10.24 1.13
N TRP A 233 3.19 11.54 1.35
CA TRP A 233 2.84 12.18 2.62
C TRP A 233 1.35 12.00 2.94
N VAL A 234 0.45 12.22 1.97
CA VAL A 234 -0.99 11.99 2.18
C VAL A 234 -1.28 10.53 2.48
N TRP A 235 -0.61 9.59 1.79
CA TRP A 235 -0.76 8.17 2.06
C TRP A 235 -0.33 7.82 3.51
N ARG A 236 0.83 8.32 3.97
CA ARG A 236 1.31 8.10 5.35
C ARG A 236 0.33 8.65 6.38
N TRP A 237 -0.17 9.87 6.15
CA TRP A 237 -1.23 10.48 6.94
C TRP A 237 -2.48 9.63 7.00
N MET A 238 -2.94 9.15 5.86
CA MET A 238 -4.14 8.33 5.75
C MET A 238 -3.96 6.98 6.46
N TRP A 239 -2.80 6.33 6.29
CA TRP A 239 -2.47 5.10 7.03
C TRP A 239 -2.46 5.33 8.54
N PHE A 240 -1.85 6.44 8.99
CA PHE A 240 -1.86 6.83 10.39
C PHE A 240 -3.30 7.02 10.90
N VAL A 241 -4.12 7.84 10.23
CA VAL A 241 -5.50 8.10 10.67
C VAL A 241 -6.35 6.84 10.63
N ARG A 242 -6.16 5.96 9.63
CA ARG A 242 -6.77 4.61 9.63
C ARG A 242 -6.35 3.83 10.86
N SER A 243 -5.08 3.85 11.21
CA SER A 243 -4.56 3.09 12.34
C SER A 243 -5.01 3.63 13.71
N LEU A 244 -5.51 4.87 13.78
CA LEU A 244 -6.18 5.40 14.96
C LEU A 244 -7.54 4.72 15.11
N THR A 245 -7.68 3.91 16.15
CA THR A 245 -8.96 3.29 16.53
C THR A 245 -10.05 4.37 16.68
N PRO A 246 -11.35 4.03 16.55
CA PRO A 246 -12.46 4.99 16.60
C PRO A 246 -12.60 5.79 17.92
N ARG A 247 -11.65 5.67 18.85
CA ARG A 247 -11.64 6.32 20.17
C ARG A 247 -10.67 7.50 20.29
N ALA A 248 -9.71 7.64 19.37
CA ALA A 248 -8.87 8.84 19.31
C ALA A 248 -9.53 9.84 18.36
N ALA A 249 -9.44 11.14 18.66
CA ALA A 249 -9.94 12.23 17.81
C ALA A 249 -9.25 12.21 16.44
N ALA A 250 -9.71 11.32 15.55
CA ALA A 250 -9.27 11.25 14.17
C ALA A 250 -9.54 12.61 13.53
N PRO A 251 -8.63 13.15 12.71
CA PRO A 251 -8.90 14.37 11.95
C PRO A 251 -10.23 14.21 11.22
N HIS A 252 -11.01 15.29 11.16
CA HIS A 252 -12.35 15.27 10.58
C HIS A 252 -12.27 14.64 9.18
N ALA A 253 -13.08 13.62 8.90
CA ALA A 253 -13.04 12.88 7.63
C ALA A 253 -13.07 13.77 6.38
N GLY A 254 -13.65 14.98 6.47
CA GLY A 254 -13.63 16.00 5.43
C GLY A 254 -12.24 16.61 5.15
N GLU A 255 -11.36 16.72 6.14
CA GLU A 255 -9.98 17.17 5.95
C GLU A 255 -9.17 16.14 5.17
N LEU A 256 -9.22 14.85 5.55
CA LEU A 256 -8.58 13.79 4.78
C LEU A 256 -9.10 13.74 3.34
N THR A 257 -10.41 13.85 3.15
CA THR A 257 -11.02 13.91 1.81
C THR A 257 -10.41 15.07 0.99
N ARG A 258 -10.30 16.26 1.58
CA ARG A 258 -9.71 17.43 0.93
C ARG A 258 -8.24 17.24 0.61
N LEU A 259 -7.46 16.71 1.55
CA LEU A 259 -6.03 16.46 1.38
C LEU A 259 -5.77 15.41 0.28
N SER A 260 -6.56 14.34 0.24
CA SER A 260 -6.46 13.30 -0.81
C SER A 260 -6.78 13.82 -2.19
N LEU A 261 -7.85 14.61 -2.35
CA LEU A 261 -8.20 15.21 -3.63
C LEU A 261 -7.17 16.26 -4.08
N ALA A 262 -6.62 17.04 -3.15
CA ALA A 262 -5.59 18.03 -3.44
C ALA A 262 -4.22 17.41 -3.80
N ALA A 263 -3.96 16.17 -3.38
CA ALA A 263 -2.70 15.46 -3.63
C ALA A 263 -2.74 14.56 -4.86
N LEU A 264 -3.81 14.59 -5.66
CA LEU A 264 -3.90 13.77 -6.86
C LEU A 264 -2.76 14.13 -7.83
N PRO A 265 -1.91 13.15 -8.23
CA PRO A 265 -0.81 13.39 -9.17
C PRO A 265 -1.31 13.58 -10.62
N MET A 266 -2.61 13.39 -10.85
CA MET A 266 -3.32 13.67 -12.09
C MET A 266 -4.81 13.89 -11.80
N THR A 267 -5.47 14.69 -12.64
CA THR A 267 -6.91 14.94 -12.56
C THR A 267 -7.73 13.70 -12.95
N VAL A 268 -8.99 13.66 -12.52
CA VAL A 268 -9.94 12.60 -12.92
C VAL A 268 -10.11 12.54 -14.44
N ALA A 269 -10.14 13.68 -15.13
CA ALA A 269 -10.22 13.73 -16.59
C ALA A 269 -8.98 13.13 -17.27
N GLN A 270 -7.77 13.44 -16.77
CA GLN A 270 -6.54 12.82 -17.25
C GLN A 270 -6.53 11.30 -17.02
N LEU A 271 -6.99 10.85 -15.86
CA LEU A 271 -7.09 9.42 -15.54
C LEU A 271 -8.03 8.68 -16.51
N HIS A 272 -9.17 9.29 -16.88
CA HIS A 272 -10.10 8.73 -17.86
C HIS A 272 -9.60 8.79 -19.31
N ALA A 273 -8.70 9.74 -19.62
CA ALA A 273 -8.10 9.88 -20.94
C ALA A 273 -6.94 8.89 -21.19
N LEU A 274 -6.48 8.17 -20.16
CA LEU A 274 -5.44 7.15 -20.32
C LEU A 274 -5.95 5.98 -21.18
N PRO A 275 -5.10 5.41 -22.05
CA PRO A 275 -5.39 4.16 -22.74
C PRO A 275 -5.92 3.07 -21.77
N PRO A 276 -6.91 2.27 -22.19
CA PRO A 276 -7.41 1.15 -21.39
C PRO A 276 -6.38 0.02 -21.30
N ASP A 277 -5.53 -0.12 -22.31
CA ASP A 277 -4.42 -1.07 -22.31
C ASP A 277 -3.26 -0.52 -21.46
N TRP A 278 -2.92 -1.24 -20.39
CA TRP A 278 -1.86 -0.86 -19.47
C TRP A 278 -0.48 -0.89 -20.14
N ARG A 279 -0.29 -1.65 -21.23
CA ARG A 279 0.97 -1.68 -21.99
C ARG A 279 1.25 -0.41 -22.77
N ALA A 280 0.21 0.33 -23.10
CA ALA A 280 0.34 1.61 -23.77
C ALA A 280 0.74 2.75 -22.81
N LEU A 281 0.81 2.46 -21.50
CA LEU A 281 1.13 3.44 -20.47
C LEU A 281 2.61 3.43 -20.15
N SER A 282 3.18 4.62 -19.98
CA SER A 282 4.54 4.74 -19.43
C SER A 282 4.58 4.31 -17.97
N ALA A 283 5.77 3.92 -17.50
CA ALA A 283 6.02 3.66 -16.07
C ALA A 283 5.56 4.80 -15.15
N ALA A 284 5.75 6.05 -15.59
CA ALA A 284 5.32 7.24 -14.86
C ALA A 284 3.78 7.36 -14.83
N ASP A 285 3.11 7.09 -15.94
CA ASP A 285 1.64 7.11 -16.01
C ASP A 285 1.02 6.00 -15.17
N LEU A 286 1.58 4.79 -15.19
CA LEU A 286 1.15 3.69 -14.33
C LEU A 286 1.23 4.08 -12.86
N ARG A 287 2.36 4.66 -12.43
CA ARG A 287 2.54 5.15 -11.06
C ARG A 287 1.52 6.22 -10.70
N ARG A 288 1.39 7.28 -11.52
CA ARG A 288 0.45 8.37 -11.26
C ARG A 288 -1.00 7.89 -11.25
N ALA A 289 -1.39 7.04 -12.19
CA ALA A 289 -2.75 6.51 -12.29
C ALA A 289 -3.12 5.63 -11.10
N ARG A 290 -2.17 4.81 -10.64
CA ARG A 290 -2.32 3.99 -9.43
C ARG A 290 -2.49 4.85 -8.19
N THR A 291 -1.58 5.80 -7.97
CA THR A 291 -1.64 6.73 -6.84
C THR A 291 -2.94 7.55 -6.84
N ALA A 292 -3.35 8.07 -8.00
CA ALA A 292 -4.60 8.83 -8.12
C ALA A 292 -5.83 8.00 -7.76
N ARG A 293 -5.96 6.76 -8.28
CA ARG A 293 -7.06 5.85 -7.94
C ARG A 293 -7.11 5.54 -6.46
N ALA A 294 -5.96 5.28 -5.88
CA ALA A 294 -5.86 5.00 -4.46
C ALA A 294 -6.37 6.21 -3.66
N LEU A 295 -5.82 7.41 -3.87
CA LEU A 295 -6.27 8.65 -3.20
C LEU A 295 -7.78 8.93 -3.38
N MET A 296 -8.33 8.66 -4.57
CA MET A 296 -9.79 8.76 -4.82
C MET A 296 -10.61 7.76 -4.00
N SER A 297 -10.10 6.53 -3.84
CA SER A 297 -10.72 5.49 -3.01
C SER A 297 -10.83 5.93 -1.54
N VAL A 298 -9.79 6.57 -1.01
CA VAL A 298 -9.81 7.21 0.33
C VAL A 298 -10.80 8.35 0.40
N ALA A 299 -10.73 9.29 -0.54
CA ALA A 299 -11.65 10.43 -0.55
C ALA A 299 -13.11 9.98 -0.56
N THR A 300 -13.43 8.92 -1.30
CA THR A 300 -14.77 8.32 -1.33
C THR A 300 -15.14 7.68 0.01
N THR A 301 -14.25 6.87 0.59
CA THR A 301 -14.47 6.17 1.86
C THR A 301 -14.73 7.15 3.01
N TYR A 302 -13.95 8.23 3.10
CA TYR A 302 -14.09 9.22 4.16
C TYR A 302 -15.15 10.29 3.86
N GLY A 303 -15.35 10.65 2.60
CA GLY A 303 -16.40 11.58 2.18
C GLY A 303 -17.80 11.07 2.49
N ALA A 304 -18.04 9.77 2.31
CA ALA A 304 -19.31 9.13 2.67
C ALA A 304 -19.65 9.28 4.16
N ARG A 305 -18.65 9.30 5.05
CA ARG A 305 -18.85 9.46 6.51
C ARG A 305 -19.20 10.88 6.94
N VAL A 306 -18.93 11.89 6.11
CA VAL A 306 -19.28 13.28 6.41
C VAL A 306 -20.76 13.56 6.08
N MET A 307 -21.34 12.79 5.16
CA MET A 307 -22.69 13.01 4.65
C MET A 307 -23.78 12.14 5.30
N GLY A 308 -23.39 11.10 6.06
CA GLY A 308 -24.30 10.24 6.82
C GLY A 308 -24.34 10.64 8.28
#